data_AF-A0A1T4M9Q5-F1
#
_entry.id   AF-A0A1T4M9Q5-F1
#
_cell.length_a   1.000
_cell.length_b   1.000
_cell.length_c   1.000
_cell.angle_alpha   90.00
_cell.angle_beta   90.00
_cell.angle_gamma   90.00
#
_symmetry.space_group_name_H-M   'P 1'
#
loop_
_entity.id
_entity.type
_entity.pdbx_description
1 polymer ?
#
loop_
_entity_poly.entity_id
_entity_poly.type
_entity_poly.pdbx_seq_one_letter_code
_entity_poly.pdbx_strand_id
1 'polypeptide(L)' 'MTIEQFKTLSHDEKLEQIRHHSNLLGSYERPDAQGGKKQPGDIYELFDFWVFLSDDEQTVIPTRRNPIKEA' A
#
# COMPACT_ATOMS: atom_id res chain seq x y z
N MET A 1 -12.09 -6.12 6.12
CA MET A 1 -11.93 -6.73 4.78
C MET A 1 -10.67 -7.58 4.77
N THR A 2 -10.62 -8.68 4.01
CA THR A 2 -9.39 -9.50 3.88
C THR A 2 -8.51 -9.00 2.73
N ILE A 3 -7.20 -9.28 2.79
CA ILE A 3 -6.28 -8.94 1.69
C ILE A 3 -6.69 -9.58 0.35
N GLU A 4 -7.31 -10.76 0.37
CA GLU A 4 -7.75 -11.45 -0.85
C GLU A 4 -8.94 -10.73 -1.49
N GLN A 5 -9.88 -10.25 -0.68
CA GLN A 5 -10.97 -9.38 -1.15
C GLN A 5 -10.44 -8.05 -1.69
N PHE A 6 -9.45 -7.45 -1.02
CA PHE A 6 -8.86 -6.21 -1.49
C PHE A 6 -8.17 -6.36 -2.86
N LYS A 7 -7.53 -7.50 -3.12
CA LYS A 7 -6.90 -7.77 -4.43
C LYS A 7 -7.90 -7.83 -5.57
N THR A 8 -9.13 -8.29 -5.33
CA THR A 8 -10.19 -8.39 -6.35
C THR A 8 -10.82 -7.05 -6.71
N LEU A 9 -10.61 -6.01 -5.90
CA LEU A 9 -11.13 -4.67 -6.16
C LEU A 9 -10.43 -4.00 -7.35
N SER A 10 -11.17 -3.12 -8.02
CA SER A 10 -10.65 -2.20 -9.03
C SER A 10 -9.66 -1.21 -8.40
N HIS A 11 -8.85 -0.56 -9.22
CA HIS A 11 -7.88 0.41 -8.72
C HIS A 11 -8.56 1.56 -7.94
N ASP A 12 -9.61 2.15 -8.51
CA ASP A 12 -10.37 3.21 -7.84
C ASP A 12 -11.00 2.76 -6.52
N GLU A 13 -11.56 1.55 -6.49
CA GLU A 13 -12.12 0.96 -5.27
C GLU A 13 -11.04 0.75 -4.20
N LYS A 14 -9.82 0.35 -4.59
CA LYS A 14 -8.69 0.25 -3.67
C LYS A 14 -8.32 1.61 -3.07
N LEU A 15 -8.28 2.66 -3.90
CA LEU A 15 -7.99 4.01 -3.44
C LEU A 15 -9.07 4.51 -2.46
N GLU A 16 -10.34 4.25 -2.75
CA GLU A 16 -11.45 4.59 -1.85
C GLU A 16 -11.31 3.88 -0.50
N GLN A 17 -11.00 2.58 -0.51
CA GLN A 17 -10.78 1.80 0.71
C GLN A 17 -9.60 2.32 1.53
N ILE A 18 -8.50 2.70 0.88
CA ILE A 18 -7.35 3.30 1.57
C ILE A 18 -7.77 4.64 2.18
N ARG A 19 -8.39 5.54 1.41
CA ARG A 19 -8.74 6.89 1.87
C ARG A 19 -9.75 6.91 3.02
N HIS A 20 -10.69 5.96 3.06
CA HIS A 20 -11.77 5.96 4.05
C HIS A 20 -11.61 4.96 5.20
N HIS A 21 -10.87 3.87 5.00
CA HIS A 21 -10.81 2.77 5.96
C HIS A 21 -9.40 2.41 6.42
N SER A 22 -8.37 3.10 5.94
CA SER A 22 -7.00 2.83 6.37
C SER A 22 -6.46 3.87 7.33
N ASN A 23 -5.41 3.49 8.05
CA ASN A 23 -4.64 4.37 8.91
C ASN A 23 -3.25 4.57 8.32
N LEU A 24 -2.83 5.81 8.12
CA LEU A 24 -1.48 6.11 7.63
C LEU A 24 -0.45 5.73 8.71
N LEU A 25 0.45 4.81 8.38
CA LEU A 25 1.56 4.44 9.25
C LEU A 25 2.79 5.33 9.03
N GLY A 26 3.00 5.77 7.79
CA GLY A 26 4.09 6.66 7.43
C GLY A 26 4.60 6.45 6.01
N SER A 27 5.52 7.31 5.61
CA SER A 27 6.13 7.29 4.29
C SER A 27 7.15 6.17 4.16
N TYR A 28 7.17 5.54 3.00
CA TYR A 28 8.01 4.39 2.68
C TYR A 28 8.53 4.48 1.26
N GLU A 29 9.81 4.22 1.10
CA GLU A 29 10.45 4.15 -0.21
C GLU A 29 10.67 2.68 -0.58
N ARG A 30 9.96 2.19 -1.59
CA ARG A 30 10.23 0.84 -2.11
C ARG A 30 11.22 0.91 -3.28
N PRO A 31 12.18 -0.02 -3.39
CA PRO A 31 12.94 -0.17 -4.62
C PRO A 31 11.97 -0.61 -5.73
N ASP A 32 11.98 0.10 -6.86
CA ASP A 32 11.28 -0.33 -8.08
C ASP A 32 11.80 -1.70 -8.54
N ALA A 33 10.96 -2.46 -9.22
CA ALA A 33 11.28 -3.80 -9.74
C ALA A 33 12.52 -3.80 -10.67
N GLN A 34 12.88 -2.64 -11.24
CA GLN A 34 14.07 -2.46 -12.07
C GLN A 34 15.35 -2.10 -11.28
N GLY A 35 15.30 -2.06 -9.94
CA GLY A 35 16.49 -1.93 -9.09
C GLY A 35 17.22 -0.56 -9.14
N GLY A 36 16.68 0.42 -9.85
CA GLY A 36 17.35 1.72 -10.08
C GLY A 36 16.71 2.92 -9.41
N LYS A 37 15.37 2.96 -9.26
CA LYS A 37 14.67 4.10 -8.66
C LYS A 37 13.88 3.65 -7.44
N LYS A 38 14.04 4.38 -6.34
CA LYS A 38 13.12 4.27 -5.21
C LYS A 38 11.81 4.92 -5.63
N GLN A 39 10.72 4.18 -5.52
CA GLN A 39 9.38 4.71 -5.68
C GLN A 39 8.93 5.19 -4.29
N PRO A 40 8.75 6.51 -4.11
CA PRO A 40 8.18 7.04 -2.88
C PRO A 40 6.69 6.71 -2.81
N GLY A 41 6.21 6.57 -1.59
CA GLY A 41 4.82 6.31 -1.29
C GLY A 41 4.60 6.28 0.20
N ASP A 42 3.38 5.90 0.57
CA ASP A 42 2.95 5.78 1.94
C ASP A 42 2.44 4.37 2.22
N ILE A 43 2.61 3.95 3.48
CA ILE A 43 2.08 2.69 3.98
C ILE A 43 0.86 2.98 4.82
N TYR A 44 -0.20 2.28 4.45
CA TYR A 44 -1.48 2.33 5.11
C TYR A 44 -1.74 0.99 5.78
N GLU A 45 -2.20 1.03 7.02
CA GLU A 45 -2.75 -0.13 7.73
C GLU A 45 -4.23 -0.23 7.42
N LEU A 46 -4.65 -1.36 6.85
CA LEU A 46 -6.02 -1.61 6.45
C LEU A 46 -6.46 -2.95 7.03
N PHE A 47 -7.27 -2.91 8.09
CA PHE A 47 -7.66 -4.10 8.86
C PHE A 47 -6.44 -4.93 9.31
N ASP A 48 -6.34 -6.19 8.89
CA ASP A 48 -5.27 -7.14 9.26
C ASP A 48 -4.09 -7.18 8.26
N PHE A 49 -3.96 -6.16 7.40
CA PHE A 49 -2.91 -6.10 6.39
C PHE A 49 -2.45 -4.66 6.14
N TRP A 50 -1.37 -4.52 5.38
CA TRP A 50 -0.80 -3.23 5.02
C TRP A 50 -0.87 -3.03 3.51
N VAL A 51 -0.93 -1.77 3.10
CA VAL A 51 -1.01 -1.38 1.70
C VAL A 51 0.01 -0.30 1.45
N PHE A 52 0.91 -0.54 0.51
CA PHE A 52 1.73 0.50 -0.08
C PHE A 52 0.93 1.19 -1.17
N LEU A 53 0.86 2.52 -1.10
CA LEU A 53 0.32 3.38 -2.13
C LEU A 53 1.42 4.36 -2.54
N SER A 54 1.76 4.40 -3.83
CA SER A 54 2.71 5.37 -4.34
C SER A 54 2.16 6.79 -4.36
N ASP A 55 3.03 7.80 -4.32
CA ASP A 55 2.64 9.22 -4.32
C ASP A 55 1.85 9.64 -5.58
N ASP A 56 2.10 8.97 -6.71
CA ASP A 56 1.37 9.16 -7.97
C ASP A 56 0.03 8.39 -8.01
N GLU A 57 -0.31 7.71 -6.91
CA GLU A 57 -1.48 6.84 -6.73
C GLU A 57 -1.64 5.75 -7.79
N GLN A 58 -0.62 5.49 -8.62
CA GLN A 58 -0.68 4.49 -9.70
C GLN A 58 -0.40 3.08 -9.18
N THR A 59 0.34 2.95 -8.08
CA THR A 59 0.81 1.67 -7.58
C THR A 59 0.19 1.38 -6.22
N VAL A 60 -0.63 0.33 -6.16
CA VAL A 60 -1.22 -0.18 -4.92
C VAL A 60 -0.73 -1.61 -4.69
N ILE A 61 0.02 -1.82 -3.63
CA ILE A 61 0.60 -3.13 -3.28
C ILE A 61 0.15 -3.52 -1.89
N PRO A 62 -0.79 -4.47 -1.78
CA PRO A 62 -1.17 -5.03 -0.49
C PRO A 62 -0.15 -6.08 -0.01
N THR A 63 0.14 -6.09 1.28
CA THR A 63 1.09 -7.01 1.93
C THR A 63 0.58 -7.46 3.30
N ARG A 64 0.89 -8.70 3.67
CA ARG A 64 0.63 -9.24 5.03
C ARG A 64 1.79 -9.01 6.00
N ARG A 65 2.86 -8.34 5.56
CA ARG A 65 4.01 -7.99 6.40
C ARG A 65 4.10 -6.49 6.50
N ASN A 66 4.28 -5.97 7.72
CA ASN A 66 4.43 -4.55 7.97
C ASN A 66 5.79 -4.08 7.44
N PRO A 67 5.83 -3.29 6.35
CA PRO A 67 7.08 -2.89 5.74
C PRO A 67 7.83 -1.81 6.54
N ILE A 68 7.17 -1.09 7.44
CA ILE A 68 7.81 -0.04 8.28
C ILE A 68 8.50 -0.64 9.50
N LYS A 69 8.01 -1.78 10.04
CA LYS A 69 8.62 -2.43 11.20
C LYS A 69 9.94 -3.14 10.91
N GLU A 70 10.25 -3.40 9.65
CA GLU A 70 11.49 -4.06 9.21
C GLU A 70 12.53 -3.05 8.65
N ALA A 71 12.25 -1.74 8.71
CA ALA A 71 13.12 -0.67 8.24
C ALA A 71 14.08 -0.14 9.31
#